data_AF-G5NMV0-F1
#
_entry.id   AF-G5NMV0-F1
#
_cell.length_a   1.000
_cell.length_b   1.000
_cell.length_c   1.000
_cell.angle_alpha   90.00
_cell.angle_beta   90.00
_cell.angle_gamma   90.00
#
_symmetry.space_group_name_H-M   'P 1'
#
loop_
_entity.id
_entity.type
_entity.pdbx_description
1 polymer ?
#
loop_
_entity_poly.entity_id
_entity_poly.type
_entity_poly.pdbx_seq_one_letter_code
_entity_poly.pdbx_strand_id
1 'polypeptide(L)'
;QRCHKSRKNFLLSYLMLILLILIGVATFTMATSYIRQDEINTPQRVPAISLLKPARNEPVSVDIAAAPPASAAPQKPAPVAPSIQVTPDDSRVIRAASLKKATDSGRYTINLSGGRARTIYVFSDPLCPHCREIEPTLEALTRDYNVVIFPVTLVGKQSTTDAVTPVLCAAPQKRAQLWQSLFKADGVLSLFPAETNSPAQVSCTDGEHALAINDRAFDYYQLPGTPQLIADDGRDIPFSALTSDDALARFMNAPIKEPGNDHR
;
A
#
# COMPACT_ATOMS: atom_id res chain seq x y z
N GLN A 1 -4.82 -34.31 -61.00
CA GLN A 1 -4.02 -34.52 -59.76
C GLN A 1 -2.82 -33.56 -59.56
N ARG A 2 -2.21 -32.97 -60.61
CA ARG A 2 -1.04 -32.06 -60.46
C ARG A 2 -1.33 -30.71 -59.76
N CYS A 3 -2.47 -30.04 -60.04
CA CYS A 3 -2.78 -28.73 -59.43
C CYS A 3 -2.97 -28.77 -57.90
N HIS A 4 -3.51 -29.87 -57.37
CA HIS A 4 -3.76 -30.00 -55.93
C HIS A 4 -2.47 -30.20 -55.11
N LYS A 5 -1.43 -30.81 -55.70
CA LYS A 5 -0.12 -30.97 -55.07
C LYS A 5 0.64 -29.64 -55.01
N SER A 6 0.55 -28.82 -56.06
CA SER A 6 1.17 -27.49 -56.11
C SER A 6 0.59 -26.53 -55.07
N ARG A 7 -0.74 -26.54 -54.88
CA ARG A 7 -1.42 -25.66 -53.91
C ARG A 7 -1.10 -26.04 -52.45
N LYS A 8 -0.96 -27.35 -52.16
CA LYS A 8 -0.54 -27.85 -50.84
C LYS A 8 0.90 -27.46 -50.52
N ASN A 9 1.82 -27.56 -51.49
CA ASN A 9 3.21 -27.18 -51.29
C ASN A 9 3.38 -25.67 -51.04
N PHE A 10 2.55 -24.84 -51.70
CA PHE A 10 2.54 -23.39 -51.47
C PHE A 10 2.00 -23.03 -50.08
N LEU A 11 0.93 -23.71 -49.63
CA LEU A 11 0.38 -23.53 -48.28
C LEU A 11 1.36 -23.94 -47.18
N LEU A 12 2.05 -25.08 -47.36
CA LEU A 12 3.09 -25.56 -46.46
C LEU A 12 4.28 -24.59 -46.40
N SER A 13 4.72 -24.06 -47.54
CA SER A 13 5.78 -23.05 -47.58
C SER A 13 5.39 -21.76 -46.87
N TYR A 14 4.12 -21.33 -46.99
CA TYR A 14 3.63 -20.13 -46.32
C TYR A 14 3.51 -20.32 -44.80
N LEU A 15 3.01 -21.48 -44.35
CA LEU A 15 2.95 -21.83 -42.93
C LEU A 15 4.35 -21.91 -42.29
N MET A 16 5.34 -22.48 -43.00
CA MET A 16 6.73 -22.52 -42.53
C MET A 16 7.34 -21.12 -42.44
N LEU A 17 7.02 -20.22 -43.38
CA LEU A 17 7.48 -18.83 -43.33
C LEU A 17 6.88 -18.08 -42.14
N ILE A 18 5.58 -18.25 -41.86
CA ILE A 18 4.92 -17.66 -40.69
C ILE A 18 5.56 -18.19 -39.40
N LEU A 19 5.81 -19.50 -39.32
CA LEU A 19 6.44 -20.09 -38.14
C LEU A 19 7.85 -19.53 -37.89
N LEU A 20 8.65 -19.34 -38.95
CA LEU A 20 9.98 -18.73 -38.84
C LEU A 20 9.92 -17.28 -38.38
N ILE A 21 8.94 -16.50 -38.85
CA ILE A 21 8.72 -15.12 -38.39
C ILE A 21 8.33 -15.10 -36.91
N LEU A 22 7.41 -15.97 -36.49
CA LEU A 22 6.98 -16.06 -35.08
C LEU A 22 8.14 -16.46 -34.15
N ILE A 23 8.99 -17.41 -34.57
CA ILE A 23 10.19 -17.79 -33.82
C ILE A 23 11.16 -16.61 -33.76
N GLY A 24 11.39 -15.90 -34.87
CA GLY A 24 12.23 -14.70 -34.92
C GLY A 24 11.77 -13.62 -33.94
N VAL A 25 10.47 -13.30 -33.93
CA VAL A 25 9.87 -12.33 -33.02
C VAL A 25 10.02 -12.78 -31.55
N ALA A 26 9.75 -14.05 -31.24
CA ALA A 26 9.91 -14.58 -29.89
C ALA A 26 11.37 -14.51 -29.40
N THR A 27 12.34 -14.85 -30.26
CA THR A 27 13.77 -14.73 -29.93
C THR A 27 14.21 -13.29 -29.76
N PHE A 28 13.66 -12.36 -30.55
CA PHE A 28 13.94 -10.94 -30.42
C PHE A 28 13.38 -10.38 -29.11
N THR A 29 12.16 -10.77 -28.71
CA THR A 29 11.56 -10.35 -27.43
C THR A 29 12.30 -10.92 -26.21
N MET A 30 12.81 -12.15 -26.30
CA MET A 30 13.63 -12.73 -25.22
C MET A 30 15.02 -12.09 -25.13
N ALA A 31 15.62 -11.73 -26.27
CA ALA A 31 16.91 -11.02 -26.30
C ALA A 31 16.80 -9.60 -25.74
N THR A 32 15.72 -8.86 -26.06
CA THR A 32 15.50 -7.52 -25.50
C THR A 32 15.20 -7.56 -24.00
N SER A 33 14.52 -8.59 -23.49
CA SER A 33 14.36 -8.77 -22.04
C SER A 33 15.67 -9.08 -21.33
N TYR A 34 16.58 -9.84 -21.97
CA TYR A 34 17.89 -10.14 -21.39
C TYR A 34 18.80 -8.91 -21.32
N ILE A 35 18.85 -8.08 -22.37
CA ILE A 35 19.68 -6.86 -22.39
C ILE A 35 19.19 -5.83 -21.36
N ARG A 36 17.88 -5.75 -21.10
CA ARG A 36 17.32 -4.84 -20.08
C ARG A 36 17.76 -5.20 -18.65
N GLN A 37 18.13 -6.45 -18.40
CA GLN A 37 18.52 -6.93 -17.08
C GLN A 37 19.98 -6.56 -16.73
N ASP A 38 20.85 -6.38 -17.73
CA ASP A 38 22.25 -5.96 -17.53
C ASP A 38 22.37 -4.47 -17.20
N GLU A 39 21.46 -3.62 -17.68
CA GLU A 39 21.48 -2.18 -17.37
C GLU A 39 21.14 -1.89 -15.89
N ILE A 40 20.45 -2.81 -15.21
CA ILE A 40 20.07 -2.67 -13.79
C ILE A 40 21.22 -3.09 -12.84
N ASN A 41 22.20 -3.86 -13.32
CA ASN A 41 23.28 -4.43 -12.49
C ASN A 41 24.59 -3.63 -12.51
N THR A 42 24.60 -2.42 -13.05
CA THR A 42 25.78 -1.54 -12.96
C THR A 42 25.78 -0.82 -11.62
N PRO A 43 26.75 -1.03 -10.71
CA PRO A 43 26.83 -0.31 -9.46
C PRO A 43 27.09 1.17 -9.74
N GLN A 44 26.08 2.00 -9.51
CA GLN A 44 26.17 3.44 -9.66
C GLN A 44 27.20 3.99 -8.65
N ARG A 45 28.29 4.54 -9.17
CA ARG A 45 29.32 5.24 -8.39
C ARG A 45 28.67 6.42 -7.67
N VAL A 46 28.57 6.33 -6.35
CA VAL A 46 28.10 7.41 -5.47
C VAL A 46 29.04 8.62 -5.65
N PRO A 47 28.54 9.82 -6.00
CA PRO A 47 29.37 11.01 -5.97
C PRO A 47 29.72 11.37 -4.52
N ALA A 48 31.00 11.67 -4.29
CA ALA A 48 31.52 12.05 -2.97
C ALA A 48 30.80 13.30 -2.46
N ILE A 49 30.14 13.18 -1.32
CA ILE A 49 29.59 14.31 -0.57
C ILE A 49 30.78 15.11 -0.03
N SER A 50 30.96 16.31 -0.59
CA SER A 50 31.98 17.26 -0.13
C SER A 50 31.62 17.74 1.28
N LEU A 51 32.52 17.51 2.24
CA LEU A 51 32.46 17.99 3.61
C LEU A 51 32.43 19.53 3.64
N LEU A 52 31.24 20.12 3.74
CA LEU A 52 31.08 21.53 4.08
C LEU A 52 31.01 21.68 5.60
N LYS A 53 32.02 22.40 6.11
CA LYS A 53 32.26 22.82 7.48
C LYS A 53 31.07 23.62 8.05
N PRO A 54 30.67 23.44 9.32
CA PRO A 54 29.52 24.14 9.88
C PRO A 54 29.82 25.64 10.02
N ALA A 55 28.98 26.46 9.41
CA ALA A 55 28.97 27.91 9.57
C ALA A 55 28.49 28.26 10.99
N ARG A 56 29.29 29.07 11.66
CA ARG A 56 29.03 29.67 12.97
C ARG A 56 27.90 30.69 12.82
N ASN A 57 26.81 30.52 13.56
CA ASN A 57 25.69 31.48 13.58
C ASN A 57 26.17 32.81 14.18
N GLU A 58 26.28 33.83 13.33
CA GLU A 58 26.41 35.23 13.74
C GLU A 58 25.02 35.86 13.72
N PRO A 59 24.54 36.46 14.82
CA PRO A 59 23.22 37.07 14.84
C PRO A 59 23.24 38.40 14.08
N VAL A 60 22.45 38.46 13.01
CA VAL A 60 22.10 39.70 12.31
C VAL A 60 21.19 40.52 13.23
N SER A 61 21.70 41.66 13.72
CA SER A 61 20.88 42.71 14.34
C SER A 61 20.07 43.40 13.26
N VAL A 62 18.73 43.34 13.37
CA VAL A 62 17.83 44.21 12.63
C VAL A 62 17.32 45.27 13.60
N ASP A 63 17.74 46.52 13.37
CA ASP A 63 17.22 47.69 14.06
C ASP A 63 15.73 47.87 13.72
N ILE A 64 14.87 47.76 14.73
CA ILE A 64 13.47 48.19 14.65
C ILE A 64 13.29 49.32 15.67
N ALA A 65 12.89 50.46 15.12
CA ALA A 65 12.70 51.73 15.81
C ALA A 65 11.76 51.63 17.03
N ALA A 66 12.10 52.41 18.06
CA ALA A 66 11.46 52.43 19.37
C ALA A 66 9.99 52.85 19.35
N ALA A 67 9.14 52.01 19.93
CA ALA A 67 7.84 52.38 20.50
C ALA A 67 7.88 52.17 22.04
N PRO A 68 7.18 52.98 22.84
CA PRO A 68 7.36 53.02 24.29
C PRO A 68 6.90 51.73 25.01
N PRO A 69 7.49 51.39 26.18
CA PRO A 69 7.28 50.10 26.81
C PRO A 69 5.89 50.02 27.46
N ALA A 70 5.04 49.13 26.95
CA ALA A 70 3.93 48.60 27.70
C ALA A 70 4.48 47.55 28.70
N SER A 71 4.14 47.74 29.97
CA SER A 71 4.57 46.95 31.13
C SER A 71 4.46 45.44 30.90
N ALA A 72 5.58 44.72 30.94
CA ALA A 72 5.61 43.26 30.92
C ALA A 72 5.22 42.73 32.31
N ALA A 73 4.02 42.16 32.42
CA ALA A 73 3.66 41.35 33.58
C ALA A 73 4.48 40.03 33.56
N PRO A 74 4.96 39.53 34.72
CA PRO A 74 5.67 38.25 34.77
C PRO A 74 4.73 37.11 34.36
N GLN A 75 5.00 36.45 33.23
CA GLN A 75 4.31 35.21 32.88
C GLN A 75 4.84 34.09 33.78
N LYS A 76 3.95 33.59 34.65
CA LYS A 76 4.14 32.36 35.43
C LYS A 76 4.40 31.19 34.47
N PRO A 77 5.41 30.32 34.71
CA PRO A 77 5.62 29.14 33.89
C PRO A 77 4.35 28.28 33.84
N ALA A 78 3.92 27.90 32.63
CA ALA A 78 2.85 26.93 32.46
C ALA A 78 3.28 25.58 33.07
N PRO A 79 2.38 24.84 33.74
CA PRO A 79 2.70 23.50 34.22
C PRO A 79 3.05 22.60 33.03
N VAL A 80 4.22 21.96 33.10
CA VAL A 80 4.55 20.85 32.20
C VAL A 80 3.50 19.76 32.43
N ALA A 81 2.67 19.49 31.43
CA ALA A 81 1.74 18.38 31.49
C ALA A 81 2.54 17.07 31.71
N PRO A 82 2.11 16.17 32.61
CA PRO A 82 2.79 14.90 32.80
C PRO A 82 2.85 14.15 31.46
N SER A 83 4.02 13.65 31.09
CA SER A 83 4.14 12.70 29.98
C SER A 83 3.39 11.43 30.36
N ILE A 84 2.25 11.19 29.71
CA ILE A 84 1.55 9.91 29.85
C ILE A 84 2.46 8.87 29.20
N GLN A 85 3.07 8.01 30.02
CA GLN A 85 3.83 6.87 29.52
C GLN A 85 2.84 5.82 29.02
N VAL A 86 2.59 5.81 27.71
CA VAL A 86 1.78 4.76 27.08
C VAL A 86 2.67 3.52 26.96
N THR A 87 2.25 2.40 27.55
CA THR A 87 2.99 1.15 27.42
C THR A 87 2.83 0.58 26.00
N PRO A 88 3.75 -0.29 25.54
CA PRO A 88 3.59 -0.98 24.27
C PRO A 88 2.28 -1.78 24.18
N ASP A 89 1.75 -2.24 25.31
CA ASP A 89 0.53 -3.04 25.38
C ASP A 89 -0.71 -2.16 25.23
N ASP A 90 -0.74 -1.02 25.92
CA ASP A 90 -1.79 -0.01 25.74
C ASP A 90 -1.85 0.46 24.28
N SER A 91 -0.69 0.62 23.65
CA SER A 91 -0.58 1.03 22.24
C SER A 91 -1.21 0.01 21.29
N ARG A 92 -1.01 -1.30 21.53
CA ARG A 92 -1.62 -2.38 20.73
C ARG A 92 -3.13 -2.45 20.92
N VAL A 93 -3.61 -2.33 22.17
CA VAL A 93 -5.05 -2.33 22.47
C VAL A 93 -5.75 -1.13 21.83
N ILE A 94 -5.14 0.07 21.92
CA ILE A 94 -5.66 1.29 21.27
C ILE A 94 -5.67 1.13 19.75
N ARG A 95 -4.60 0.56 19.16
CA ARG A 95 -4.53 0.27 17.72
C ARG A 95 -5.64 -0.70 17.29
N ALA A 96 -5.82 -1.81 18.01
CA ALA A 96 -6.86 -2.80 17.76
C ALA A 96 -8.27 -2.18 17.77
N ALA A 97 -8.58 -1.43 18.82
CA ALA A 97 -9.87 -0.75 18.96
C ALA A 97 -10.10 0.28 17.84
N SER A 98 -9.07 1.03 17.45
CA SER A 98 -9.15 2.03 16.39
C SER A 98 -9.38 1.40 15.01
N LEU A 99 -8.67 0.32 14.70
CA LEU A 99 -8.85 -0.44 13.46
C LEU A 99 -10.26 -1.05 13.37
N LYS A 100 -10.74 -1.62 14.49
CA LYS A 100 -12.11 -2.15 14.56
C LYS A 100 -13.14 -1.04 14.34
N LYS A 101 -13.00 0.10 15.03
CA LYS A 101 -13.90 1.25 14.87
C LYS A 101 -13.92 1.78 13.44
N ALA A 102 -12.75 1.87 12.80
CA ALA A 102 -12.65 2.29 11.40
C ALA A 102 -13.38 1.31 10.47
N THR A 103 -13.22 0.01 10.70
CA THR A 103 -13.92 -1.06 9.94
C THR A 103 -15.44 -0.98 10.14
N ASP A 104 -15.90 -0.90 11.38
CA ASP A 104 -17.33 -0.84 11.73
C ASP A 104 -18.02 0.40 11.13
N SER A 105 -17.27 1.49 10.91
CA SER A 105 -17.80 2.69 10.27
C SER A 105 -18.19 2.47 8.79
N GLY A 106 -17.56 1.51 8.12
CA GLY A 106 -17.71 1.26 6.68
C GLY A 106 -17.21 2.40 5.78
N ARG A 107 -16.53 3.41 6.33
CA ARG A 107 -16.13 4.62 5.58
C ARG A 107 -14.77 4.50 4.92
N TYR A 108 -13.83 3.82 5.56
CA TYR A 108 -12.41 3.91 5.21
C TYR A 108 -11.84 2.63 4.61
N THR A 109 -12.59 1.53 4.70
CA THR A 109 -12.08 0.19 4.45
C THR A 109 -12.75 -0.50 3.28
N ILE A 110 -12.08 -1.55 2.81
CA ILE A 110 -12.59 -2.51 1.86
C ILE A 110 -12.59 -3.86 2.55
N ASN A 111 -13.77 -4.40 2.82
CA ASN A 111 -13.91 -5.69 3.49
C ASN A 111 -13.97 -6.77 2.42
N LEU A 112 -12.97 -7.66 2.35
CA LEU A 112 -12.96 -8.79 1.42
C LEU A 112 -13.86 -9.93 1.92
N SER A 113 -14.04 -10.02 3.24
CA SER A 113 -14.91 -11.00 3.89
C SER A 113 -15.51 -10.47 5.20
N GLY A 114 -16.50 -11.19 5.72
CA GLY A 114 -17.19 -10.88 6.97
C GLY A 114 -17.72 -12.13 7.66
N GLY A 115 -18.07 -12.00 8.95
CA GLY A 115 -18.68 -13.09 9.73
C GLY A 115 -17.70 -14.14 10.27
N ARG A 116 -16.40 -13.88 10.25
CA ARG A 116 -15.37 -14.73 10.87
C ARG A 116 -15.05 -14.29 12.29
N ALA A 117 -14.49 -15.19 13.09
CA ALA A 117 -14.15 -14.93 14.48
C ALA A 117 -12.95 -13.99 14.66
N ARG A 118 -11.99 -14.03 13.73
CA ARG A 118 -10.75 -13.25 13.78
C ARG A 118 -10.62 -12.37 12.54
N THR A 119 -9.99 -11.21 12.72
CA THR A 119 -9.81 -10.22 11.65
C THR A 119 -8.33 -9.96 11.39
N ILE A 120 -7.99 -9.84 10.11
CA ILE A 120 -6.69 -9.40 9.61
C ILE A 120 -6.91 -8.04 8.94
N TYR A 121 -6.31 -7.00 9.50
CA TYR A 121 -6.27 -5.67 8.91
C TYR A 121 -5.02 -5.56 8.03
N VAL A 122 -5.17 -5.02 6.83
CA VAL A 122 -4.08 -4.91 5.86
C VAL A 122 -3.96 -3.49 5.36
N PHE A 123 -2.83 -2.83 5.58
CA PHE A 123 -2.49 -1.60 4.88
C PHE A 123 -1.81 -1.95 3.57
N SER A 124 -2.40 -1.55 2.45
CA SER A 124 -1.99 -1.99 1.11
C SER A 124 -2.05 -0.86 0.10
N ASP A 125 -1.04 -0.81 -0.78
CA ASP A 125 -1.04 0.04 -1.97
C ASP A 125 -1.13 -0.87 -3.21
N PRO A 126 -2.14 -0.75 -4.09
CA PRO A 126 -2.31 -1.62 -5.25
C PRO A 126 -1.17 -1.51 -6.28
N LEU A 127 -0.36 -0.44 -6.23
CA LEU A 127 0.82 -0.26 -7.07
C LEU A 127 2.12 -0.75 -6.41
N CYS A 128 2.08 -1.19 -5.15
CA CYS A 128 3.23 -1.82 -4.50
C CYS A 128 3.42 -3.26 -5.01
N PRO A 129 4.60 -3.63 -5.56
CA PRO A 129 4.84 -4.98 -6.07
C PRO A 129 4.56 -6.09 -5.05
N HIS A 130 5.03 -5.93 -3.81
CA HIS A 130 4.78 -6.91 -2.74
C HIS A 130 3.31 -6.99 -2.33
N CYS A 131 2.54 -5.90 -2.42
CA CYS A 131 1.09 -5.95 -2.21
C CYS A 131 0.42 -6.81 -3.29
N ARG A 132 0.84 -6.65 -4.55
CA ARG A 132 0.30 -7.44 -5.66
C ARG A 132 0.66 -8.93 -5.54
N GLU A 133 1.84 -9.24 -5.02
CA GLU A 133 2.28 -10.62 -4.78
C GLU A 133 1.42 -11.34 -3.74
N ILE A 134 1.03 -10.66 -2.66
CA ILE A 134 0.27 -11.30 -1.57
C ILE A 134 -1.24 -11.26 -1.74
N GLU A 135 -1.78 -10.49 -2.68
CA GLU A 135 -3.23 -10.36 -2.86
C GLU A 135 -3.95 -11.72 -3.03
N PRO A 136 -3.43 -12.70 -3.81
CA PRO A 136 -4.05 -14.03 -3.88
C PRO A 136 -4.06 -14.76 -2.53
N THR A 137 -3.04 -14.55 -1.69
CA THR A 137 -2.99 -15.09 -0.33
C THR A 137 -4.06 -14.44 0.54
N LEU A 138 -4.23 -13.12 0.45
CA LEU A 138 -5.29 -12.40 1.18
C LEU A 138 -6.68 -12.90 0.79
N GLU A 139 -6.91 -13.16 -0.50
CA GLU A 139 -8.16 -13.76 -0.99
C GLU A 139 -8.38 -15.16 -0.40
N ALA A 140 -7.35 -16.02 -0.40
CA ALA A 140 -7.46 -17.36 0.19
C ALA A 140 -7.79 -17.32 1.70
N LEU A 141 -7.23 -16.37 2.44
CA LEU A 141 -7.46 -16.20 3.87
C LEU A 141 -8.90 -15.79 4.23
N THR A 142 -9.68 -15.25 3.27
CA THR A 142 -11.09 -14.90 3.48
C THR A 142 -11.97 -16.09 3.89
N ARG A 143 -11.51 -17.31 3.59
CA ARG A 143 -12.15 -18.56 4.02
C ARG A 143 -12.28 -18.62 5.54
N ASP A 144 -11.23 -18.26 6.26
CA ASP A 144 -11.11 -18.47 7.71
C ASP A 144 -11.10 -17.17 8.51
N TYR A 145 -10.71 -16.05 7.89
CA TYR A 145 -10.54 -14.74 8.53
C TYR A 145 -11.38 -13.65 7.86
N ASN A 146 -11.76 -12.63 8.62
CA ASN A 146 -12.19 -11.38 8.02
C ASN A 146 -10.94 -10.67 7.51
N VAL A 147 -10.84 -10.39 6.22
CA VAL A 147 -9.74 -9.61 5.66
C VAL A 147 -10.26 -8.22 5.33
N VAL A 148 -9.66 -7.20 5.94
CA VAL A 148 -10.07 -5.80 5.83
C VAL A 148 -8.90 -4.97 5.35
N ILE A 149 -9.05 -4.37 4.18
CA ILE A 149 -8.02 -3.54 3.57
C ILE A 149 -8.23 -2.08 3.96
N PHE A 150 -7.12 -1.44 4.34
CA PHE A 150 -6.93 0.00 4.47
C PHE A 150 -6.03 0.43 3.31
N PRO A 151 -6.60 0.91 2.19
CA PRO A 151 -5.79 1.40 1.09
C PRO A 151 -4.93 2.58 1.51
N VAL A 152 -3.69 2.62 1.04
CA VAL A 152 -2.74 3.72 1.25
C VAL A 152 -2.01 4.07 -0.03
N THR A 153 -1.43 5.27 -0.10
CA THR A 153 -0.77 5.82 -1.29
C THR A 153 0.76 5.75 -1.26
N LEU A 154 1.33 4.88 -0.41
CA LEU A 154 2.75 4.87 -0.08
C LEU A 154 3.68 4.81 -1.31
N VAL A 155 3.39 3.93 -2.27
CA VAL A 155 4.21 3.66 -3.46
C VAL A 155 3.68 4.41 -4.67
N GLY A 156 2.40 4.24 -4.99
CA GLY A 156 1.81 4.73 -6.23
C GLY A 156 1.37 6.20 -6.22
N LYS A 157 1.35 6.85 -5.04
CA LYS A 157 1.01 8.27 -4.88
C LYS A 157 -0.31 8.62 -5.59
N GLN A 158 -0.30 9.63 -6.46
CA GLN A 158 -1.48 10.09 -7.19
C GLN A 158 -2.12 8.98 -8.02
N SER A 159 -1.34 8.09 -8.64
CA SER A 159 -1.90 6.98 -9.43
C SER A 159 -2.70 6.01 -8.56
N THR A 160 -2.28 5.80 -7.30
CA THR A 160 -3.07 5.03 -6.33
C THR A 160 -4.31 5.82 -5.91
N THR A 161 -4.20 7.12 -5.68
CA THR A 161 -5.36 7.99 -5.37
C THR A 161 -6.43 7.90 -6.44
N ASP A 162 -6.05 8.04 -7.71
CA ASP A 162 -6.97 8.03 -8.84
C ASP A 162 -7.68 6.67 -8.98
N ALA A 163 -6.96 5.58 -8.74
CA ALA A 163 -7.48 4.22 -8.86
C ALA A 163 -8.37 3.80 -7.67
N VAL A 164 -8.00 4.19 -6.44
CA VAL A 164 -8.64 3.73 -5.21
C VAL A 164 -9.80 4.60 -4.78
N THR A 165 -9.77 5.91 -5.05
CA THR A 165 -10.85 6.83 -4.66
C THR A 165 -12.22 6.34 -5.16
N PRO A 166 -12.40 5.97 -6.44
CA PRO A 166 -13.68 5.42 -6.91
C PRO A 166 -14.12 4.15 -6.18
N VAL A 167 -13.17 3.31 -5.74
CA VAL A 167 -13.45 2.10 -4.97
C VAL A 167 -14.03 2.46 -3.60
N LEU A 168 -13.42 3.41 -2.87
CA LEU A 168 -13.91 3.84 -1.57
C LEU A 168 -15.25 4.60 -1.66
N CYS A 169 -15.53 5.22 -2.80
CA CYS A 169 -16.79 5.91 -3.06
C CYS A 169 -17.95 4.98 -3.40
N ALA A 170 -17.65 3.77 -3.88
CA ALA A 170 -18.67 2.78 -4.12
C ALA A 170 -19.33 2.33 -2.81
N ALA A 171 -20.57 1.83 -2.93
CA ALA A 171 -21.26 1.18 -1.82
C ALA A 171 -20.38 0.05 -1.23
N PRO A 172 -20.33 -0.13 0.11
CA PRO A 172 -19.42 -1.07 0.77
C PRO A 172 -19.40 -2.48 0.15
N GLN A 173 -20.56 -3.00 -0.28
CA GLN A 173 -20.71 -4.34 -0.85
C GLN A 173 -20.05 -4.50 -2.23
N LYS A 174 -19.80 -3.40 -2.95
CA LYS A 174 -19.15 -3.41 -4.27
C LYS A 174 -17.64 -3.26 -4.19
N ARG A 175 -17.10 -2.79 -3.06
CA ARG A 175 -15.69 -2.39 -2.95
C ARG A 175 -14.72 -3.54 -3.15
N ALA A 176 -15.02 -4.72 -2.62
CA ALA A 176 -14.14 -5.89 -2.74
C ALA A 176 -13.88 -6.26 -4.21
N GLN A 177 -14.95 -6.35 -5.02
CA GLN A 177 -14.84 -6.65 -6.44
C GLN A 177 -14.06 -5.58 -7.20
N LEU A 178 -14.30 -4.30 -6.89
CA LEU A 178 -13.59 -3.18 -7.51
C LEU A 178 -12.11 -3.16 -7.12
N TRP A 179 -11.80 -3.42 -5.85
CA TRP A 179 -10.42 -3.54 -5.35
C TRP A 179 -9.66 -4.65 -6.07
N GLN A 180 -10.22 -5.86 -6.12
CA GLN A 180 -9.61 -7.00 -6.81
C GLN A 180 -9.35 -6.72 -8.30
N SER A 181 -10.18 -5.88 -8.92
CA SER A 181 -9.99 -5.50 -10.32
C SER A 181 -8.69 -4.71 -10.55
N LEU A 182 -8.17 -3.99 -9.54
CA LEU A 182 -6.92 -3.24 -9.61
C LEU A 182 -5.69 -4.12 -9.86
N PHE A 183 -5.75 -5.38 -9.44
CA PHE A 183 -4.62 -6.32 -9.47
C PHE A 183 -4.55 -7.13 -10.77
N LYS A 184 -5.55 -7.03 -11.64
CA LYS A 184 -5.54 -7.67 -12.97
C LYS A 184 -4.55 -6.96 -13.89
N ALA A 185 -4.05 -7.66 -14.91
CA ALA A 185 -2.99 -7.17 -15.80
C ALA A 185 -3.28 -5.78 -16.42
N ASP A 186 -4.57 -5.50 -16.70
CA ASP A 186 -5.04 -4.21 -17.25
C ASP A 186 -5.81 -3.36 -16.23
N GLY A 187 -5.87 -3.79 -14.97
CA GLY A 187 -6.80 -3.29 -13.96
C GLY A 187 -6.66 -1.81 -13.62
N VAL A 188 -5.42 -1.35 -13.46
CA VAL A 188 -5.10 0.06 -13.18
C VAL A 188 -5.38 0.95 -14.39
N LEU A 189 -5.20 0.43 -15.62
CA LEU A 189 -5.48 1.17 -16.85
C LEU A 189 -6.99 1.19 -17.21
N SER A 190 -7.73 0.15 -16.82
CA SER A 190 -9.13 -0.07 -17.23
C SER A 190 -10.16 0.67 -16.37
N LEU A 191 -9.78 1.19 -15.20
CA LEU A 191 -10.66 2.05 -14.40
C LEU A 191 -10.63 3.52 -14.83
N PHE A 192 -9.72 3.87 -15.74
CA PHE A 192 -9.83 5.09 -16.54
C PHE A 192 -10.64 4.74 -17.78
N PRO A 193 -11.90 5.19 -17.92
CA PRO A 193 -12.58 5.03 -19.18
C PRO A 193 -11.83 5.86 -20.23
N ALA A 194 -11.25 5.22 -21.23
CA ALA A 194 -10.99 5.86 -22.51
C ALA A 194 -12.32 6.03 -23.26
N GLU A 195 -13.28 6.76 -22.66
CA GLU A 195 -14.59 7.04 -23.23
C GLU A 195 -14.82 8.55 -23.14
N THR A 196 -14.64 9.22 -24.27
CA THR A 196 -14.73 10.66 -24.47
C THR A 196 -16.14 11.24 -24.32
N ASN A 197 -17.11 10.53 -23.72
CA ASN A 197 -18.48 11.04 -23.49
C ASN A 197 -19.15 10.47 -22.21
N SER A 198 -18.41 10.25 -21.13
CA SER A 198 -19.02 9.97 -19.82
C SER A 198 -19.36 11.28 -19.10
N PRO A 199 -20.55 11.43 -18.47
CA PRO A 199 -20.86 12.62 -17.69
C PRO A 199 -19.79 12.79 -16.62
N ALA A 200 -19.31 14.02 -16.46
CA ALA A 200 -18.17 14.42 -15.64
C ALA A 200 -17.98 13.47 -14.44
N GLN A 201 -16.81 12.82 -14.42
CA GLN A 201 -16.32 11.98 -13.33
C GLN A 201 -16.75 12.65 -12.01
N VAL A 202 -17.74 12.08 -11.32
CA VAL A 202 -18.27 12.67 -10.09
C VAL A 202 -17.10 12.72 -9.13
N SER A 203 -16.58 13.92 -8.86
CA SER A 203 -15.49 14.10 -7.91
C SER A 203 -15.98 13.56 -6.57
N CYS A 204 -15.34 12.51 -6.10
CA CYS A 204 -15.76 11.86 -4.87
C CYS A 204 -14.83 12.25 -3.74
N THR A 205 -15.17 13.36 -3.10
CA THR A 205 -14.44 13.91 -1.96
C THR A 205 -14.40 12.96 -0.76
N ASP A 206 -15.44 12.14 -0.59
CA ASP A 206 -15.50 11.15 0.50
C ASP A 206 -14.45 10.05 0.37
N GLY A 207 -14.18 9.58 -0.85
CA GLY A 207 -13.14 8.57 -1.10
C GLY A 207 -11.73 9.13 -0.94
N GLU A 208 -11.49 10.35 -1.43
CA GLU A 208 -10.21 11.05 -1.24
C GLU A 208 -9.96 11.28 0.26
N HIS A 209 -10.98 11.73 1.00
CA HIS A 209 -10.88 11.94 2.43
C HIS A 209 -10.64 10.63 3.19
N ALA A 210 -11.33 9.56 2.80
CA ALA A 210 -11.15 8.24 3.39
C ALA A 210 -9.72 7.72 3.18
N LEU A 211 -9.19 7.86 1.97
CA LEU A 211 -7.82 7.48 1.63
C LEU A 211 -6.79 8.29 2.43
N ALA A 212 -6.97 9.61 2.52
CA ALA A 212 -6.09 10.47 3.32
C ALA A 212 -6.12 10.15 4.83
N ILE A 213 -7.26 9.69 5.36
CA ILE A 213 -7.35 9.20 6.74
C ILE A 213 -6.54 7.90 6.92
N ASN A 214 -6.57 6.99 5.94
CA ASN A 214 -5.78 5.77 5.99
C ASN A 214 -4.28 6.07 5.93
N ASP A 215 -3.85 6.99 5.06
CA ASP A 215 -2.45 7.44 5.00
C ASP A 215 -2.00 8.05 6.34
N ARG A 216 -2.84 8.90 6.96
CA ARG A 216 -2.55 9.43 8.30
C ARG A 216 -2.47 8.32 9.36
N ALA A 217 -3.33 7.31 9.28
CA ALA A 217 -3.30 6.19 10.21
C ALA A 217 -2.02 5.35 10.02
N PHE A 218 -1.59 5.15 8.77
CA PHE A 218 -0.34 4.49 8.43
C PHE A 218 0.87 5.19 9.09
N ASP A 219 0.94 6.52 8.94
CA ASP A 219 1.99 7.34 9.56
C ASP A 219 1.90 7.33 11.10
N TYR A 220 0.68 7.47 11.64
CA TYR A 220 0.44 7.49 13.09
C TYR A 220 0.88 6.18 13.76
N TYR A 221 0.59 5.03 13.13
CA TYR A 221 1.05 3.73 13.61
C TYR A 221 2.51 3.43 13.31
N GLN A 222 3.22 4.33 12.61
CA GLN A 222 4.63 4.18 12.23
C GLN A 222 4.88 2.87 11.48
N LEU A 223 3.98 2.51 10.56
CA LEU A 223 4.07 1.26 9.82
C LEU A 223 5.29 1.30 8.88
N PRO A 224 6.10 0.23 8.82
CA PRO A 224 7.40 0.26 8.15
C PRO A 224 7.30 0.25 6.61
N GLY A 225 6.15 -0.16 6.06
CA GLY A 225 5.95 -0.29 4.63
C GLY A 225 4.62 -0.95 4.28
N THR A 226 4.42 -1.22 2.99
CA THR A 226 3.30 -2.01 2.50
C THR A 226 3.82 -3.28 1.81
N PRO A 227 3.09 -4.41 1.89
CA PRO A 227 1.88 -4.59 2.71
C PRO A 227 2.24 -4.71 4.20
N GLN A 228 1.36 -4.17 5.06
CA GLN A 228 1.47 -4.35 6.50
C GLN A 228 0.22 -5.05 7.02
N LEU A 229 0.41 -6.18 7.71
CA LEU A 229 -0.67 -7.00 8.26
C LEU A 229 -0.73 -6.84 9.77
N ILE A 230 -1.91 -6.63 10.31
CA ILE A 230 -2.16 -6.42 11.74
C ILE A 230 -3.33 -7.32 12.16
N ALA A 231 -3.14 -8.09 13.23
CA ALA A 231 -4.20 -8.90 13.81
C ALA A 231 -5.23 -8.02 14.55
N ASP A 232 -6.38 -8.61 14.85
CA ASP A 232 -7.46 -7.97 15.60
C ASP A 232 -7.14 -7.64 17.07
N ASP A 233 -6.02 -8.14 17.59
CA ASP A 233 -5.42 -7.75 18.88
C ASP A 233 -4.37 -6.65 18.75
N GLY A 234 -4.16 -6.13 17.54
CA GLY A 234 -3.27 -5.02 17.26
C GLY A 234 -1.79 -5.42 17.21
N ARG A 235 -1.44 -6.71 17.15
CA ARG A 235 -0.07 -7.16 16.84
C ARG A 235 0.17 -7.20 15.33
N ASP A 236 1.40 -6.90 14.91
CA ASP A 236 1.81 -7.06 13.51
C ASP A 236 1.97 -8.55 13.19
N ILE A 237 1.36 -9.01 12.10
CA ILE A 237 1.46 -10.39 11.62
C ILE A 237 2.75 -10.48 10.78
N PRO A 238 3.76 -11.26 11.21
CA PRO A 238 4.97 -11.41 10.40
C PRO A 238 4.67 -12.26 9.16
N PHE A 239 5.32 -11.97 8.03
CA PHE A 239 5.17 -12.77 6.80
C PHE A 239 5.50 -14.25 6.99
N SER A 240 6.37 -14.59 7.96
CA SER A 240 6.64 -15.98 8.33
C SER A 240 5.41 -16.72 8.85
N ALA A 241 4.43 -16.02 9.45
CA ALA A 241 3.15 -16.60 9.85
C ALA A 241 2.24 -16.90 8.65
N LEU A 242 2.45 -16.26 7.49
CA LEU A 242 1.68 -16.52 6.26
C LEU A 242 2.16 -17.73 5.46
N THR A 243 3.19 -18.44 5.94
CA THR A 243 3.77 -19.59 5.23
C THR A 243 2.88 -20.84 5.25
N SER A 244 1.96 -20.93 6.22
CA SER A 244 0.93 -21.98 6.26
C SER A 244 -0.24 -21.59 7.16
N ASP A 245 -1.40 -22.20 6.92
CA ASP A 245 -2.61 -22.00 7.73
C ASP A 245 -2.35 -22.28 9.22
N ASP A 246 -1.59 -23.34 9.54
CA ASP A 246 -1.23 -23.67 10.92
C ASP A 246 -0.34 -22.61 11.57
N ALA A 247 0.61 -22.04 10.82
CA ALA A 247 1.50 -21.01 11.34
C ALA A 247 0.71 -19.73 11.66
N LEU A 248 -0.20 -19.34 10.78
CA LEU A 248 -1.07 -18.21 10.98
C LEU A 248 -2.04 -18.46 12.14
N ALA A 249 -2.68 -19.62 12.21
CA ALA A 249 -3.57 -19.98 13.30
C ALA A 249 -2.84 -19.96 14.65
N ARG A 250 -1.62 -20.48 14.72
CA ARG A 250 -0.77 -20.40 15.92
C ARG A 250 -0.49 -18.96 16.33
N PHE A 251 -0.19 -18.08 15.37
CA PHE A 251 0.01 -16.65 15.66
C PHE A 251 -1.28 -15.97 16.16
N MET A 252 -2.39 -16.18 15.46
CA MET A 252 -3.69 -15.52 15.71
C MET A 252 -4.31 -15.93 17.04
N ASN A 253 -3.99 -17.14 17.53
CA ASN A 253 -4.50 -17.70 18.79
C ASN A 253 -3.48 -17.66 19.94
N ALA A 254 -2.27 -17.14 19.71
CA ALA A 254 -1.26 -17.02 20.76
C ALA A 254 -1.78 -16.06 21.86
N PRO A 255 -1.63 -16.42 23.16
CA PRO A 255 -1.98 -15.53 24.25
C PRO A 255 -1.21 -14.21 24.16
N ILE A 256 -1.88 -13.11 24.47
CA ILE A 256 -1.21 -11.82 24.68
C ILE A 256 -0.38 -11.97 25.96
N LYS A 257 0.94 -11.96 25.83
CA LYS A 257 1.81 -11.91 27.00
C LYS A 257 1.68 -10.53 27.62
N GLU A 258 0.94 -10.42 28.72
CA GLU A 258 1.04 -9.24 29.59
C GLU A 258 2.45 -9.19 30.20
N PRO A 259 3.06 -8.01 30.37
CA PRO A 259 4.31 -7.89 31.09
C PRO A 259 4.12 -8.44 32.51
N GLY A 260 4.88 -9.48 32.83
CA GLY A 260 4.91 -10.08 34.16
C GLY A 260 5.23 -9.01 35.20
N ASN A 261 4.38 -8.93 36.21
CA ASN A 261 4.64 -8.21 37.44
C ASN A 261 5.72 -8.98 38.22
N ASP A 262 6.97 -8.92 37.75
CA ASP A 262 8.14 -9.59 38.35
C ASP A 262 8.67 -8.79 39.55
N HIS A 263 7.75 -8.48 40.46
CA HIS A 263 8.00 -7.93 41.78
C HIS A 263 7.19 -8.74 42.81
N ARG A 264 7.64 -9.96 43.06
CA ARG A 264 7.38 -10.64 44.33
C ARG A 264 8.58 -11.49 44.73
#